data_AF-A0A8S0QAR1-F1
#
_entry.id   AF-A0A8S0QAR1-F1
#
_cell.length_a   1.000
_cell.length_b   1.000
_cell.length_c   1.000
_cell.angle_alpha   90.00
_cell.angle_beta   90.00
_cell.angle_gamma   90.00
#
_symmetry.space_group_name_H-M   'P 1'
#
loop_
_entity.id
_entity.type
_entity.pdbx_description
1 polymer ?
#
loop_
_entity_poly.entity_id
_entity_poly.type
_entity_poly.pdbx_seq_one_letter_code
_entity_poly.pdbx_strand_id
1 'polypeptide(L)'
;MIFSYICILIYFWLLLPVELFGALRNRLHDSNKNLIMATLSTIGGLASAMGPAVEKSSKGILSDILKCLGDNKKHMRECTLTTLDSWLADVFLDKRVPCITAALTDAKLGAEGRRDLLDWLSRQLAGLAVFSDAIYLLKPSAFAMADKSADVRKATDTCFGEILRVCGQEMVSDSS
;
A
#
# COMPACT_ATOMS: atom_id res chain seq x y z
N MET A 1 43.05 1.17 5.16
CA MET A 1 42.23 1.27 3.93
C MET A 1 40.94 0.47 4.00
N ILE A 2 40.96 -0.82 4.32
CA ILE A 2 39.74 -1.68 4.35
C ILE A 2 38.64 -1.13 5.28
N PHE A 3 39.00 -0.63 6.46
CA PHE A 3 38.04 -0.04 7.42
C PHE A 3 37.33 1.21 6.85
N SER A 4 38.02 2.02 6.06
CA SER A 4 37.44 3.22 5.42
C SER A 4 36.49 2.85 4.28
N TYR A 5 36.83 1.84 3.47
CA TYR A 5 35.92 1.32 2.43
C TYR A 5 34.65 0.69 3.03
N ILE A 6 34.78 -0.05 4.14
CA ILE A 6 33.62 -0.61 4.85
C ILE A 6 32.72 0.50 5.39
N CYS A 7 33.29 1.55 6.00
CA CYS A 7 32.50 2.70 6.45
C CYS A 7 31.81 3.44 5.30
N ILE A 8 32.47 3.62 4.16
CA ILE A 8 31.88 4.26 2.97
C ILE A 8 30.74 3.40 2.41
N LEU A 9 30.95 2.09 2.30
CA LEU A 9 29.91 1.15 1.85
C LEU A 9 28.71 1.14 2.80
N ILE A 10 28.93 1.14 4.12
CA ILE A 10 27.85 1.21 5.11
C ILE A 10 27.09 2.54 4.98
N TYR A 11 27.78 3.67 4.82
CA TYR A 11 27.12 4.97 4.66
C TYR A 11 26.28 5.02 3.38
N PHE A 12 26.83 4.54 2.28
CA PHE A 12 26.15 4.53 0.98
C PHE A 12 24.98 3.54 0.93
N TRP A 13 25.08 2.42 1.64
CA TRP A 13 24.07 1.36 1.60
C TRP A 13 22.97 1.53 2.67
N LEU A 14 23.24 2.15 3.82
CA LEU A 14 22.25 2.37 4.88
C LEU A 14 21.70 3.80 4.97
N LEU A 15 22.53 4.83 4.84
CA LEU A 15 22.10 6.21 5.12
C LEU A 15 21.55 6.94 3.88
N LEU A 16 22.18 6.74 2.72
CA LEU A 16 21.74 7.38 1.48
C LEU A 16 20.28 7.03 1.10
N PRO A 17 19.82 5.78 1.21
CA PRO A 17 18.42 5.47 0.89
C PRO A 17 17.43 6.14 1.85
N VAL A 18 17.77 6.29 3.13
CA VAL A 18 16.89 6.92 4.13
C VAL A 18 16.70 8.40 3.83
N GLU A 19 17.78 9.11 3.53
CA GLU A 19 17.73 10.53 3.17
C GLU A 19 16.97 10.75 1.86
N LEU A 20 17.22 9.90 0.86
CA LEU A 20 16.54 9.94 -0.44
C LEU A 20 15.03 9.75 -0.28
N PHE A 21 14.61 8.71 0.46
CA PHE A 21 13.21 8.46 0.73
C PHE A 21 12.57 9.58 1.56
N GLY A 22 13.30 10.15 2.53
CA GLY A 22 12.85 11.34 3.26
C GLY A 22 12.56 12.52 2.33
N ALA A 23 13.46 12.80 1.39
CA ALA A 23 13.29 13.88 0.41
C ALA A 23 12.11 13.61 -0.56
N LEU A 24 11.98 12.38 -1.07
CA LEU A 24 10.87 11.99 -1.95
C LEU A 24 9.53 12.04 -1.24
N ARG A 25 9.47 11.58 0.02
CA ARG A 25 8.25 11.64 0.84
C ARG A 25 7.71 13.06 0.95
N ASN A 26 8.58 14.07 1.10
CA ASN A 26 8.17 15.48 1.15
C ASN A 26 7.54 15.95 -0.17
N ARG A 27 7.95 15.39 -1.31
CA ARG A 27 7.37 15.72 -2.63
C ARG A 27 6.00 15.09 -2.88
N LEU A 28 5.59 14.08 -2.09
CA LEU A 28 4.21 13.56 -2.13
C LEU A 28 3.17 14.56 -1.60
N HIS A 29 3.61 15.60 -0.89
CA HIS A 29 2.76 16.67 -0.34
C HIS A 29 2.91 17.98 -1.12
N ASP A 30 3.48 17.94 -2.32
CA ASP A 30 3.71 19.12 -3.13
C ASP A 30 2.40 19.72 -3.66
N SER A 31 2.34 21.05 -3.83
CA SER A 31 1.17 21.69 -4.44
C SER A 31 1.08 21.37 -5.94
N ASN A 32 2.22 21.09 -6.58
CA ASN A 32 2.27 20.70 -7.98
C ASN A 32 2.01 19.20 -8.14
N LYS A 33 0.82 18.87 -8.64
CA LYS A 33 0.40 17.48 -8.90
C LYS A 33 1.32 16.72 -9.87
N ASN A 34 2.00 17.41 -10.79
CA ASN A 34 2.96 16.75 -11.68
C ASN A 34 4.20 16.28 -10.91
N LEU A 35 4.62 17.02 -9.87
CA LEU A 35 5.72 16.61 -9.01
C LEU A 35 5.33 15.40 -8.15
N ILE A 36 4.09 15.35 -7.64
CA ILE A 36 3.59 14.16 -6.94
C ILE A 36 3.62 12.94 -7.87
N MET A 37 3.11 13.05 -9.11
CA MET A 37 3.12 11.96 -10.09
C MET A 37 4.53 11.47 -10.40
N ALA A 38 5.47 12.38 -10.68
CA ALA A 38 6.86 12.01 -10.94
C ALA A 38 7.50 11.34 -9.71
N THR A 39 7.15 11.79 -8.51
CA THR A 39 7.61 11.22 -7.25
C THR A 39 7.07 9.81 -7.06
N LEU A 40 5.78 9.57 -7.29
CA LEU A 40 5.16 8.24 -7.22
C LEU A 40 5.84 7.25 -8.16
N SER A 41 6.08 7.64 -9.41
CA SER A 41 6.80 6.81 -10.38
C SER A 41 8.24 6.52 -9.95
N THR A 42 8.93 7.53 -9.39
CA THR A 42 10.30 7.38 -8.89
C THR A 42 10.36 6.41 -7.71
N ILE A 43 9.45 6.57 -6.75
CA ILE A 43 9.30 5.70 -5.58
C ILE A 43 9.02 4.26 -6.01
N GLY A 44 8.13 4.06 -7.00
CA GLY A 44 7.83 2.74 -7.56
C GLY A 44 9.07 2.09 -8.19
N GLY A 45 9.79 2.83 -9.04
CA GLY A 45 11.03 2.34 -9.65
C GLY A 45 12.11 1.98 -8.62
N LEU A 46 12.26 2.78 -7.56
CA LEU A 46 13.18 2.48 -6.45
C LEU A 46 12.73 1.24 -5.68
N ALA A 47 11.45 1.07 -5.40
CA ALA A 47 10.94 -0.10 -4.70
C ALA A 47 11.23 -1.39 -5.48
N SER A 48 10.93 -1.40 -6.79
CA SER A 48 11.23 -2.55 -7.65
C SER A 48 12.74 -2.81 -7.79
N ALA A 49 13.59 -1.77 -7.75
CA ALA A 49 15.03 -1.95 -7.82
C ALA A 49 15.65 -2.43 -6.49
N MET A 50 15.09 -2.02 -5.36
CA MET A 50 15.61 -2.34 -4.02
C MET A 50 15.02 -3.64 -3.44
N GLY A 51 13.85 -4.06 -3.92
CA GLY A 51 13.12 -5.21 -3.39
C GLY A 51 12.86 -5.08 -1.88
N PRO A 52 13.02 -6.17 -1.09
CA PRO A 52 12.71 -6.15 0.35
C PRO A 52 13.52 -5.15 1.17
N ALA A 53 14.66 -4.67 0.67
CA ALA A 53 15.48 -3.68 1.38
C ALA A 53 14.76 -2.32 1.53
N VAL A 54 13.79 -2.03 0.65
CA VAL A 54 13.02 -0.78 0.68
C VAL A 54 12.37 -0.53 2.03
N GLU A 55 11.92 -1.58 2.73
CA GLU A 55 11.20 -1.46 4.01
C GLU A 55 12.02 -0.74 5.08
N LYS A 56 13.33 -0.96 5.09
CA LYS A 56 14.23 -0.45 6.14
C LYS A 56 14.44 1.04 6.07
N SER A 57 14.32 1.62 4.87
CA SER A 57 14.69 3.01 4.60
C SER A 57 13.52 3.92 4.29
N SER A 58 12.29 3.39 4.21
CA SER A 58 11.11 4.10 3.70
C SER A 58 9.98 4.26 4.72
N LYS A 59 10.33 4.34 6.02
CA LYS A 59 9.34 4.43 7.11
C LYS A 59 8.31 5.54 6.83
N GLY A 60 7.03 5.17 6.81
CA GLY A 60 5.90 6.09 6.62
C GLY A 60 5.59 6.45 5.16
N ILE A 61 6.42 6.08 4.18
CA ILE A 61 6.16 6.37 2.77
C ILE A 61 4.89 5.69 2.28
N LEU A 62 4.67 4.43 2.61
CA LEU A 62 3.48 3.70 2.15
C LEU A 62 2.18 4.41 2.55
N SER A 63 2.12 4.97 3.77
CA SER A 63 0.96 5.74 4.22
C SER A 63 0.75 7.00 3.38
N ASP A 64 1.82 7.68 2.98
CA ASP A 64 1.73 8.88 2.15
C ASP A 64 1.43 8.56 0.68
N ILE A 65 1.91 7.43 0.14
CA ILE A 65 1.48 6.89 -1.16
C ILE A 65 -0.04 6.64 -1.13
N LEU A 66 -0.54 5.92 -0.12
CA LEU A 66 -1.97 5.59 -0.01
C LEU A 66 -2.86 6.85 0.05
N LYS A 67 -2.40 7.95 0.65
CA LYS A 67 -3.14 9.22 0.65
C LYS A 67 -3.33 9.81 -0.73
N CYS A 68 -2.45 9.52 -1.70
CA CYS A 68 -2.59 9.99 -3.08
C CYS A 68 -3.80 9.40 -3.80
N LEU A 69 -4.38 8.29 -3.32
CA LEU A 69 -5.66 7.76 -3.80
C LEU A 69 -6.85 8.68 -3.49
N GLY A 70 -6.70 9.61 -2.53
CA GLY A 70 -7.72 10.63 -2.24
C GLY A 70 -7.82 11.73 -3.30
N ASP A 71 -7.00 11.70 -4.34
CA ASP A 71 -7.07 12.69 -5.42
C ASP A 71 -8.26 12.46 -6.35
N ASN A 72 -8.95 13.53 -6.72
CA ASN A 72 -10.12 13.47 -7.60
C ASN A 72 -9.76 13.05 -9.02
N LYS A 73 -8.52 13.28 -9.48
CA LYS A 73 -8.09 12.93 -10.84
C LYS A 73 -7.79 11.44 -10.92
N LYS A 74 -8.52 10.73 -11.78
CA LYS A 74 -8.32 9.29 -12.04
C LYS A 74 -6.85 8.94 -12.32
N HIS A 75 -6.18 9.75 -13.14
CA HIS A 75 -4.78 9.54 -13.50
C HIS A 75 -3.83 9.51 -12.28
N MET A 76 -4.09 10.34 -11.25
CA MET A 76 -3.32 10.32 -10.01
C MET A 76 -3.52 9.01 -9.25
N ARG A 77 -4.77 8.55 -9.16
CA ARG A 77 -5.09 7.30 -8.48
C ARG A 77 -4.50 6.10 -9.20
N GLU A 78 -4.57 6.05 -10.53
CA GLU A 78 -3.95 5.01 -11.35
C GLU A 78 -2.42 4.94 -11.17
N CYS A 79 -1.75 6.09 -11.16
CA CYS A 79 -0.32 6.16 -10.86
C CYS A 79 -0.02 5.68 -9.44
N THR A 80 -0.84 6.06 -8.46
CA THR A 80 -0.70 5.61 -7.08
C THR A 80 -0.83 4.09 -6.97
N LEU A 81 -1.83 3.49 -7.60
CA LEU A 81 -2.02 2.03 -7.63
C LEU A 81 -0.85 1.32 -8.31
N THR A 82 -0.33 1.88 -9.41
CA THR A 82 0.85 1.34 -10.10
C THR A 82 2.09 1.36 -9.19
N THR A 83 2.27 2.45 -8.43
CA THR A 83 3.34 2.53 -7.42
C THR A 83 3.13 1.50 -6.31
N LEU A 84 1.90 1.24 -5.87
CA LEU A 84 1.61 0.19 -4.88
C LEU A 84 1.94 -1.21 -5.42
N ASP A 85 1.62 -1.49 -6.68
CA ASP A 85 1.98 -2.75 -7.33
C ASP A 85 3.51 -2.96 -7.33
N SER A 86 4.28 -1.93 -7.73
CA SER A 86 5.75 -1.96 -7.65
C SER A 86 6.26 -2.10 -6.21
N TRP A 87 5.55 -1.53 -5.24
CA TRP A 87 5.96 -1.54 -3.84
C TRP A 87 5.76 -2.91 -3.17
N LEU A 88 4.77 -3.68 -3.62
CA LEU A 88 4.42 -4.98 -3.03
C LEU A 88 4.89 -6.19 -3.84
N ALA A 89 5.44 -5.99 -5.04
CA ALA A 89 5.97 -7.06 -5.86
C ALA A 89 6.95 -7.97 -5.09
N ASP A 90 7.80 -7.39 -4.24
CA ASP A 90 8.83 -8.10 -3.48
C ASP A 90 8.61 -8.07 -1.95
N VAL A 91 7.50 -7.48 -1.49
CA VAL A 91 7.23 -7.24 -0.07
C VAL A 91 5.89 -7.86 0.30
N PHE A 92 5.92 -8.77 1.27
CA PHE A 92 4.73 -9.47 1.76
C PHE A 92 3.64 -8.49 2.25
N LEU A 93 2.39 -8.82 1.95
CA LEU A 93 1.21 -8.03 2.26
C LEU A 93 0.95 -7.92 3.78
N ASP A 94 1.36 -8.94 4.55
CA ASP A 94 1.25 -9.06 6.01
C ASP A 94 1.67 -7.78 6.76
N LYS A 95 2.87 -7.28 6.48
CA LYS A 95 3.44 -6.09 7.13
C LYS A 95 2.72 -4.80 6.75
N ARG A 96 1.84 -4.84 5.74
CA ARG A 96 1.20 -3.67 5.14
C ARG A 96 -0.29 -3.58 5.44
N VAL A 97 -0.90 -4.66 5.92
CA VAL A 97 -2.27 -4.70 6.42
C VAL A 97 -2.59 -3.52 7.35
N PRO A 98 -1.73 -3.09 8.30
CA PRO A 98 -2.03 -1.94 9.15
C PRO A 98 -2.17 -0.62 8.38
N CYS A 99 -1.33 -0.38 7.37
CA CYS A 99 -1.39 0.84 6.56
C CYS A 99 -2.62 0.86 5.66
N ILE A 100 -2.96 -0.29 5.05
CA ILE A 100 -4.15 -0.44 4.20
C ILE A 100 -5.42 -0.27 5.03
N THR A 101 -5.47 -0.88 6.21
CA THR A 101 -6.55 -0.74 7.18
C THR A 101 -6.79 0.73 7.53
N ALA A 102 -5.72 1.46 7.88
CA ALA A 102 -5.82 2.87 8.21
C ALA A 102 -6.36 3.69 7.02
N ALA A 103 -5.88 3.43 5.80
CA ALA A 103 -6.33 4.13 4.59
C ALA A 103 -7.81 3.89 4.27
N LEU A 104 -8.31 2.64 4.37
CA LEU A 104 -9.72 2.31 4.12
C LEU A 104 -10.67 3.07 5.05
N THR A 105 -10.25 3.32 6.29
CA THR A 105 -11.03 4.07 7.28
C THR A 105 -10.82 5.59 7.21
N ASP A 106 -9.90 6.09 6.38
CA ASP A 106 -9.65 7.52 6.26
C ASP A 106 -10.75 8.20 5.43
N ALA A 107 -11.47 9.13 6.07
CA ALA A 107 -12.50 9.92 5.42
C ALA A 107 -11.97 10.71 4.21
N LYS A 108 -10.69 11.10 4.22
CA LYS A 108 -10.03 11.86 3.16
C LYS A 108 -9.75 11.05 1.90
N LEU A 109 -9.84 9.72 1.97
CA LEU A 109 -9.63 8.85 0.81
C LEU A 109 -10.74 9.04 -0.26
N GLY A 110 -11.92 9.54 0.15
CA GLY A 110 -13.05 9.73 -0.75
C GLY A 110 -13.65 8.42 -1.27
N ALA A 111 -14.81 8.50 -1.92
CA ALA A 111 -15.50 7.30 -2.42
C ALA A 111 -14.72 6.62 -3.55
N GLU A 112 -14.19 7.41 -4.50
CA GLU A 112 -13.41 6.90 -5.63
C GLU A 112 -12.11 6.21 -5.18
N GLY A 113 -11.36 6.84 -4.28
CA GLY A 113 -10.13 6.26 -3.74
C GLY A 113 -10.40 5.00 -2.91
N ARG A 114 -11.48 4.98 -2.11
CA ARG A 114 -11.91 3.77 -1.37
C ARG A 114 -12.24 2.62 -2.31
N ARG A 115 -13.06 2.87 -3.36
CA ARG A 115 -13.38 1.87 -4.37
C ARG A 115 -12.11 1.32 -5.02
N ASP A 116 -11.26 2.22 -5.52
CA ASP A 116 -10.03 1.86 -6.22
C ASP A 116 -9.07 1.03 -5.32
N LEU A 117 -9.00 1.36 -4.01
CA LEU A 117 -8.23 0.59 -3.04
C LEU A 117 -8.83 -0.80 -2.77
N LEU A 118 -10.16 -0.91 -2.64
CA LEU A 118 -10.86 -2.19 -2.45
C LEU A 118 -10.72 -3.10 -3.66
N ASP A 119 -10.86 -2.56 -4.87
CA ASP A 119 -10.67 -3.30 -6.12
C ASP A 119 -9.22 -3.77 -6.27
N TRP A 120 -8.27 -2.91 -5.93
CA TRP A 120 -6.85 -3.28 -5.93
C TRP A 120 -6.57 -4.38 -4.89
N LEU A 121 -7.09 -4.25 -3.67
CA LEU A 121 -6.90 -5.24 -2.62
C LEU A 121 -7.49 -6.60 -3.02
N SER A 122 -8.68 -6.60 -3.62
CA SER A 122 -9.32 -7.81 -4.16
C SER A 122 -8.40 -8.51 -5.18
N ARG A 123 -7.78 -7.76 -6.10
CA ARG A 123 -6.81 -8.32 -7.06
C ARG A 123 -5.57 -8.89 -6.40
N GLN A 124 -5.02 -8.23 -5.38
CA GLN A 124 -3.87 -8.76 -4.64
C GLN A 124 -4.22 -10.07 -3.94
N LEU A 125 -5.37 -10.13 -3.28
CA LEU A 125 -5.84 -11.34 -2.58
C LEU A 125 -6.18 -12.47 -3.56
N ALA A 126 -6.77 -12.16 -4.71
CA ALA A 126 -7.08 -13.14 -5.77
C ALA A 126 -5.85 -13.94 -6.24
N GLY A 127 -4.64 -13.34 -6.18
CA GLY A 127 -3.39 -14.00 -6.50
C GLY A 127 -2.84 -14.94 -5.41
N LEU A 128 -3.44 -14.93 -4.21
CA LEU A 128 -2.99 -15.71 -3.06
C LEU A 128 -3.87 -16.95 -2.86
N ALA A 129 -3.22 -18.08 -2.54
CA ALA A 129 -3.93 -19.30 -2.18
C ALA A 129 -4.46 -19.25 -0.74
N VAL A 130 -3.59 -18.89 0.21
CA VAL A 130 -3.91 -18.75 1.65
C VAL A 130 -3.19 -17.52 2.19
N PHE A 131 -3.89 -16.73 3.00
CA PHE A 131 -3.38 -15.54 3.69
C PHE A 131 -4.24 -15.27 4.94
N SER A 132 -3.91 -15.91 6.06
CA SER A 132 -4.69 -15.84 7.30
C SER A 132 -4.84 -14.42 7.87
N ASP A 133 -3.83 -13.58 7.68
CA ASP A 133 -3.85 -12.17 8.13
C ASP A 133 -4.87 -11.31 7.35
N ALA A 134 -5.44 -11.82 6.25
CA ALA A 134 -6.55 -11.15 5.58
C ALA A 134 -7.74 -10.90 6.51
N ILE A 135 -7.89 -11.69 7.57
CA ILE A 135 -8.97 -11.51 8.56
C ILE A 135 -8.96 -10.11 9.18
N TYR A 136 -7.79 -9.51 9.35
CA TYR A 136 -7.66 -8.17 9.91
C TYR A 136 -8.20 -7.08 8.97
N LEU A 137 -8.39 -7.40 7.68
CA LEU A 137 -9.01 -6.52 6.68
C LEU A 137 -10.55 -6.58 6.70
N LEU A 138 -11.17 -7.58 7.35
CA LEU A 138 -12.63 -7.67 7.39
C LEU A 138 -13.28 -6.45 8.03
N LYS A 139 -12.81 -6.05 9.23
CA LYS A 139 -13.37 -4.90 9.97
C LYS A 139 -13.25 -3.58 9.20
N PRO A 140 -12.07 -3.17 8.69
CA PRO A 140 -11.96 -1.93 7.93
C PRO A 140 -12.73 -1.98 6.61
N SER A 141 -12.78 -3.13 5.93
CA SER A 141 -13.63 -3.28 4.74
C SER A 141 -15.12 -3.21 5.10
N ALA A 142 -15.55 -3.74 6.25
CA ALA A 142 -16.96 -3.68 6.69
C ALA A 142 -17.46 -2.24 6.83
N PHE A 143 -16.57 -1.32 7.22
CA PHE A 143 -16.88 0.10 7.29
C PHE A 143 -17.38 0.67 5.95
N ALA A 144 -16.88 0.13 4.83
CA ALA A 144 -17.25 0.53 3.49
C ALA A 144 -18.58 -0.10 3.00
N MET A 145 -19.15 -1.09 3.69
CA MET A 145 -20.48 -1.65 3.35
C MET A 145 -21.62 -0.65 3.56
N ALA A 146 -21.43 0.31 4.48
CA ALA A 146 -22.38 1.39 4.72
C ALA A 146 -22.06 2.67 3.92
N ASP A 147 -21.12 2.61 2.97
CA ASP A 147 -20.76 3.77 2.15
C ASP A 147 -21.96 4.22 1.31
N LYS A 148 -22.09 5.54 1.13
CA LYS A 148 -23.16 6.14 0.32
C LYS A 148 -23.04 5.73 -1.15
N SER A 149 -21.82 5.52 -1.64
CA SER A 149 -21.55 5.08 -3.01
C SER A 149 -21.89 3.60 -3.20
N ALA A 150 -22.74 3.31 -4.19
CA ALA A 150 -23.06 1.93 -4.57
C ALA A 150 -21.84 1.17 -5.10
N ASP A 151 -20.94 1.86 -5.82
CA ASP A 151 -19.73 1.24 -6.36
C ASP A 151 -18.77 0.83 -5.24
N VAL A 152 -18.65 1.64 -4.17
CA VAL A 152 -17.85 1.28 -2.99
C VAL A 152 -18.42 0.05 -2.30
N ARG A 153 -19.75 -0.03 -2.14
CA ARG A 153 -20.40 -1.22 -1.56
C ARG A 153 -20.13 -2.48 -2.40
N LYS A 154 -20.26 -2.39 -3.73
CA LYS A 154 -19.97 -3.50 -4.64
C LYS A 154 -18.51 -3.94 -4.62
N ALA A 155 -17.57 -3.00 -4.59
CA ALA A 155 -16.15 -3.29 -4.44
C ALA A 155 -15.85 -3.94 -3.08
N THR A 156 -16.55 -3.51 -2.03
CA THR A 156 -16.47 -4.11 -0.69
C THR A 156 -16.94 -5.56 -0.70
N ASP A 157 -18.09 -5.86 -1.32
CA ASP A 157 -18.61 -7.23 -1.41
C ASP A 157 -17.62 -8.17 -2.12
N THR A 158 -17.00 -7.67 -3.21
CA THR A 158 -15.95 -8.41 -3.94
C THR A 158 -14.74 -8.66 -3.05
N CYS A 159 -14.26 -7.62 -2.36
CA CYS A 159 -13.11 -7.72 -1.45
C CYS A 159 -13.39 -8.68 -0.28
N PHE A 160 -14.61 -8.69 0.25
CA PHE A 160 -15.03 -9.63 1.29
C PHE A 160 -14.94 -11.08 0.83
N GLY A 161 -15.43 -11.36 -0.38
CA GLY A 161 -15.33 -12.69 -0.98
C GLY A 161 -13.88 -13.17 -1.03
N GLU A 162 -12.97 -12.31 -1.47
CA GLU A 162 -11.54 -12.63 -1.54
C GLU A 162 -10.90 -12.82 -0.15
N ILE A 163 -11.22 -11.95 0.82
CA ILE A 163 -10.72 -12.11 2.20
C ILE A 163 -11.13 -13.48 2.76
N LEU A 164 -12.42 -13.83 2.66
CA LEU A 164 -12.93 -15.10 3.18
C LEU A 164 -12.30 -16.30 2.47
N ARG A 165 -12.05 -16.20 1.16
CA ARG A 165 -11.41 -17.25 0.38
C ARG A 165 -9.98 -17.52 0.85
N VAL A 166 -9.19 -16.49 1.10
CA VAL A 166 -7.77 -16.64 1.48
C VAL A 166 -7.55 -16.92 2.97
N CYS A 167 -8.49 -16.57 3.85
CA CYS A 167 -8.36 -16.87 5.29
C CYS A 167 -8.34 -18.38 5.59
N GLY A 168 -8.85 -19.23 4.69
CA GLY A 168 -9.01 -20.67 4.91
C GLY A 168 -10.24 -21.02 5.75
N GLN A 169 -10.76 -22.24 5.61
CA GLN A 169 -11.95 -22.71 6.35
C GLN A 169 -11.72 -22.99 7.85
N GLU A 170 -10.51 -22.84 8.39
CA GLU A 170 -10.20 -23.15 9.79
C GLU A 170 -10.77 -22.15 10.81
N MET A 171 -11.36 -21.02 10.39
CA MET A 171 -12.01 -20.09 11.32
C MET A 171 -13.37 -20.55 11.87
N VAL A 172 -13.90 -21.70 11.42
CA VAL A 172 -15.20 -22.21 11.89
C VAL A 172 -15.07 -23.35 12.90
N SER A 173 -13.87 -23.90 13.13
CA SER A 173 -13.69 -25.09 13.98
C SER A 173 -13.22 -24.83 15.42
N ASP A 174 -12.70 -23.64 15.76
CA ASP A 174 -12.10 -23.40 17.09
C ASP A 174 -13.03 -22.71 18.11
N SER A 175 -14.35 -22.82 17.94
CA SER A 175 -15.34 -22.36 18.93
C SER A 175 -16.20 -23.47 19.54
N SER A 176 -15.68 -24.72 19.57
CA SER A 176 -16.31 -25.86 20.28
C SER A 176 -15.60 -26.18 21.60
#